data_AF-A0A2M7IYE3-F1
#
_entry.id   AF-A0A2M7IYE3-F1
#
_cell.length_a   1.000
_cell.length_b   1.000
_cell.length_c   1.000
_cell.angle_alpha   90.00
_cell.angle_beta   90.00
_cell.angle_gamma   90.00
#
_symmetry.space_group_name_H-M   'P 1'
#
loop_
_entity.id
_entity.type
_entity.pdbx_description
1 polymer ?
#
loop_
_entity_poly.entity_id
_entity_poly.type
_entity_poly.pdbx_seq_one_letter_code
_entity_poly.pdbx_strand_id
1 'polypeptide(L)'
;MKSVVICGSKKFKKEIGQFVDKLKELGVFVYEPNFLWLEKWSEEEWSKLSDDIRKFVVMGLAYDHFHKIKSADAVFIFNKDGYIGNSVNMEIGYAVALGKPIYALHNDEELGRSGFYRKIINTPEALAESLGYAVIRPGKKKIVICGSMRFSQVMVYAKEDLERMGFEVVLPKNTELYLEGSDFLKQREASAWEPMEGAKRKIDNNLIKDYYDKIAGADAILVINNEKNDIKNYIGGNTFLEMGFAHILGKKIYCLNPLPEEQSHIYQELIALQPIIINNDLSNIK
;
A
#
# COMPACT_ATOMS: atom_id res chain seq x y z
N MET A 1 -11.37 -23.86 1.78
CA MET A 1 -11.53 -22.45 2.18
C MET A 1 -12.27 -22.43 3.51
N LYS A 2 -11.83 -21.61 4.47
CA LYS A 2 -12.36 -21.62 5.86
C LYS A 2 -13.25 -20.42 6.13
N SER A 3 -14.32 -20.62 6.89
CA SER A 3 -15.19 -19.57 7.40
C SER A 3 -14.65 -18.94 8.69
N VAL A 4 -15.06 -17.70 8.99
CA VAL A 4 -14.69 -17.02 10.23
C VAL A 4 -15.89 -16.32 10.86
N VAL A 5 -16.00 -16.35 12.19
CA VAL A 5 -16.92 -15.49 12.94
C VAL A 5 -16.17 -14.30 13.53
N ILE A 6 -16.76 -13.11 13.46
CA ILE A 6 -16.22 -11.93 14.13
C ILE A 6 -16.92 -11.75 15.47
N CYS A 7 -16.14 -11.81 16.55
CA CYS A 7 -16.57 -11.53 17.92
C CYS A 7 -16.08 -10.13 18.29
N GLY A 8 -16.99 -9.21 18.62
CA GLY A 8 -16.62 -7.82 18.85
C GLY A 8 -17.71 -6.99 19.51
N SER A 9 -17.29 -5.94 20.20
CA SER A 9 -18.20 -5.04 20.90
C SER A 9 -18.98 -4.15 19.94
N LYS A 10 -20.25 -3.89 20.26
CA LYS A 10 -21.07 -2.89 19.56
C LYS A 10 -20.42 -1.49 19.52
N LYS A 11 -19.52 -1.20 20.46
CA LYS A 11 -18.72 0.04 20.49
C LYS A 11 -17.96 0.27 19.18
N PHE A 12 -17.58 -0.79 18.49
CA PHE A 12 -16.82 -0.76 17.24
C PHE A 12 -17.64 -1.25 16.04
N LYS A 13 -18.99 -1.15 16.09
CA LYS A 13 -19.89 -1.62 15.01
C LYS A 13 -19.45 -1.13 13.62
N LYS A 14 -19.04 0.14 13.51
CA LYS A 14 -18.64 0.75 12.23
C LYS A 14 -17.35 0.13 11.70
N GLU A 15 -16.33 0.02 12.55
CA GLU A 15 -15.03 -0.53 12.17
C GLU A 15 -15.12 -2.05 11.90
N ILE A 16 -15.93 -2.78 12.67
CA ILE A 16 -16.24 -4.18 12.41
C ILE A 16 -16.87 -4.33 11.03
N GLY A 17 -17.89 -3.51 10.69
CA GLY A 17 -18.52 -3.54 9.38
C GLY A 17 -17.52 -3.32 8.25
N GLN A 18 -16.66 -2.30 8.37
CA GLN A 18 -15.61 -2.03 7.38
C GLN A 18 -14.62 -3.20 7.22
N PHE A 19 -14.25 -3.85 8.33
CA PHE A 19 -13.34 -4.99 8.31
C PHE A 19 -13.99 -6.22 7.65
N VAL A 20 -15.26 -6.47 7.98
CA VAL A 20 -16.07 -7.55 7.38
C VAL A 20 -16.25 -7.33 5.88
N ASP A 21 -16.55 -6.12 5.44
CA ASP A 21 -16.75 -5.81 4.02
C ASP A 21 -15.49 -6.17 3.20
N LYS A 22 -14.30 -5.81 3.71
CA LYS A 22 -13.03 -6.18 3.06
C LYS A 22 -12.81 -7.69 3.03
N LEU A 23 -13.13 -8.41 4.11
CA LEU A 23 -13.04 -9.86 4.11
C LEU A 23 -13.96 -10.51 3.06
N LYS A 24 -15.17 -9.98 2.91
CA LYS A 24 -16.12 -10.44 1.88
C LYS A 24 -15.63 -10.12 0.46
N GLU A 25 -15.04 -8.93 0.24
CA GLU A 25 -14.39 -8.57 -1.02
C GLU A 25 -13.25 -9.54 -1.38
N LEU A 26 -12.53 -10.05 -0.38
CA LEU A 26 -11.49 -11.09 -0.52
C LEU A 26 -12.07 -12.52 -0.68
N GLY A 27 -13.40 -12.67 -0.73
CA GLY A 27 -14.09 -13.95 -0.91
C GLY A 27 -14.23 -14.77 0.37
N VAL A 28 -13.91 -14.22 1.55
CA VAL A 28 -14.03 -14.93 2.82
C VAL A 28 -15.51 -15.02 3.24
N PHE A 29 -15.95 -16.21 3.64
CA PHE A 29 -17.26 -16.39 4.27
C PHE A 29 -17.21 -15.97 5.75
N VAL A 30 -17.96 -14.92 6.09
CA VAL A 30 -17.92 -14.29 7.42
C VAL A 30 -19.27 -14.38 8.13
N TYR A 31 -19.26 -14.87 9.37
CA TYR A 31 -20.38 -14.75 10.30
C TYR A 31 -20.24 -13.46 11.12
N GLU A 32 -21.22 -12.57 10.99
CA GLU A 32 -21.19 -11.25 11.65
C GLU A 32 -21.87 -11.25 13.03
N PRO A 33 -21.39 -10.39 13.96
CA PRO A 33 -22.10 -10.11 15.19
C PRO A 33 -23.45 -9.44 14.88
N ASN A 34 -24.49 -9.85 15.61
CA ASN A 34 -25.83 -9.32 15.40
C ASN A 34 -26.04 -8.05 16.23
N PHE A 35 -26.06 -6.89 15.55
CA PHE A 35 -26.33 -5.59 16.17
C PHE A 35 -27.76 -5.07 15.94
N LEU A 36 -28.66 -5.89 15.39
CA LEU A 36 -30.00 -5.48 14.93
C LEU A 36 -30.89 -4.92 16.04
N TRP A 37 -30.71 -5.37 17.29
CA TRP A 37 -31.50 -4.86 18.41
C TRP A 37 -31.29 -3.36 18.68
N LEU A 38 -30.14 -2.80 18.31
CA LEU A 38 -29.88 -1.35 18.38
C LEU A 38 -30.72 -0.54 17.39
N GLU A 39 -31.18 -1.18 16.32
CA GLU A 39 -32.05 -0.55 15.32
C GLU A 39 -33.52 -0.72 15.70
N LYS A 40 -33.84 -1.70 16.57
CA LYS A 40 -35.20 -1.98 17.03
C LYS A 40 -35.65 -1.14 18.21
N TRP A 41 -34.74 -0.80 19.12
CA TRP A 41 -35.07 -0.05 20.33
C TRP A 41 -34.02 1.03 20.61
N SER A 42 -34.49 2.25 20.85
CA SER A 42 -33.71 3.30 21.51
C SER A 42 -33.33 2.90 22.94
N GLU A 43 -32.35 3.57 23.54
CA GLU A 43 -31.96 3.30 24.93
C GLU A 43 -33.12 3.52 25.92
N GLU A 44 -33.95 4.53 25.66
CA GLU A 44 -35.13 4.81 26.47
C GLU A 44 -36.16 3.68 26.36
N GLU A 45 -36.48 3.23 25.14
CA GLU A 45 -37.39 2.09 24.93
C GLU A 45 -36.86 0.82 25.57
N TRP A 46 -35.55 0.56 25.44
CA TRP A 46 -34.90 -0.59 26.06
C TRP A 46 -35.02 -0.58 27.58
N SER A 47 -34.83 0.58 28.22
CA SER A 47 -34.94 0.73 29.68
C SER A 47 -36.36 0.49 30.22
N LYS A 48 -37.39 0.73 29.40
CA LYS A 48 -38.80 0.52 29.76
C LYS A 48 -39.25 -0.95 29.65
N LEU A 49 -38.45 -1.82 29.01
CA LEU A 49 -38.76 -3.24 28.92
C LEU A 49 -38.60 -3.94 30.28
N SER A 50 -39.46 -4.93 30.54
CA SER A 50 -39.30 -5.79 31.72
C SER A 50 -37.97 -6.53 31.71
N ASP A 51 -37.48 -6.87 32.90
CA ASP A 51 -36.23 -7.63 33.04
C ASP A 51 -36.29 -8.97 32.29
N ASP A 52 -37.44 -9.65 32.30
CA ASP A 52 -37.63 -10.92 31.59
C ASP A 52 -37.48 -10.79 30.08
N ILE A 53 -38.04 -9.72 29.49
CA ILE A 53 -37.91 -9.47 28.05
C ILE A 53 -36.46 -9.12 27.70
N ARG A 54 -35.83 -8.22 28.47
CA ARG A 54 -34.42 -7.85 28.25
C ARG A 54 -33.52 -9.09 28.34
N LYS A 55 -33.75 -9.94 29.34
CA LYS A 55 -33.02 -11.20 29.51
C LYS A 55 -33.24 -12.15 28.34
N PHE A 56 -34.48 -12.34 27.89
CA PHE A 56 -34.80 -13.17 26.73
C PHE A 56 -34.08 -12.70 25.46
N VAL A 57 -34.08 -11.38 25.18
CA VAL A 57 -33.39 -10.80 24.03
C VAL A 57 -31.88 -11.00 24.12
N VAL A 58 -31.27 -10.64 25.27
CA VAL A 58 -29.82 -10.77 25.46
C VAL A 58 -29.38 -12.23 25.37
N MET A 59 -30.15 -13.16 25.94
CA MET A 59 -29.90 -14.60 25.80
C MET A 59 -30.01 -15.05 24.35
N GLY A 60 -31.06 -14.64 23.63
CA GLY A 60 -31.24 -14.98 22.21
C GLY A 60 -30.07 -14.53 21.34
N LEU A 61 -29.57 -13.31 21.56
CA LEU A 61 -28.39 -12.79 20.87
C LEU A 61 -27.12 -13.58 21.21
N ALA A 62 -26.93 -13.94 22.49
CA ALA A 62 -25.80 -14.76 22.91
C ALA A 62 -25.83 -16.17 22.28
N TYR A 63 -27.00 -16.83 22.28
CA TYR A 63 -27.16 -18.15 21.66
C TYR A 63 -26.98 -18.11 20.15
N ASP A 64 -27.52 -17.11 19.45
CA ASP A 64 -27.27 -16.88 18.02
C ASP A 64 -25.75 -16.79 17.74
N HIS A 65 -25.04 -16.00 18.55
CA HIS A 65 -23.61 -15.82 18.36
C HIS A 65 -22.80 -17.08 18.68
N PHE A 66 -23.18 -17.83 19.73
CA PHE A 66 -22.58 -19.15 20.01
C PHE A 66 -22.81 -20.14 18.87
N HIS A 67 -23.99 -20.13 18.24
CA HIS A 67 -24.24 -20.94 17.04
C HIS A 67 -23.32 -20.55 15.88
N LYS A 68 -23.05 -19.26 15.68
CA LYS A 68 -22.07 -18.78 14.69
C LYS A 68 -20.65 -19.25 15.01
N ILE A 69 -20.21 -19.14 16.26
CA ILE A 69 -18.90 -19.65 16.72
C ILE A 69 -18.77 -21.15 16.49
N LYS A 70 -19.82 -21.91 16.82
CA LYS A 70 -19.82 -23.36 16.59
C LYS A 70 -19.70 -23.71 15.10
N SER A 71 -20.37 -22.94 14.24
CA SER A 71 -20.45 -23.18 12.80
C SER A 71 -19.18 -22.74 12.05
N ALA A 72 -18.54 -21.65 12.48
CA ALA A 72 -17.35 -21.11 11.82
C ALA A 72 -16.12 -22.01 11.99
N ASP A 73 -15.22 -22.02 11.00
CA ASP A 73 -13.95 -22.76 11.09
C ASP A 73 -12.91 -22.06 11.98
N ALA A 74 -13.05 -20.75 12.18
CA ALA A 74 -12.19 -19.91 13.01
C ALA A 74 -12.96 -18.77 13.68
N VAL A 75 -12.36 -18.21 14.73
CA VAL A 75 -12.88 -17.06 15.48
C VAL A 75 -11.91 -15.90 15.35
N PHE A 76 -12.41 -14.70 15.09
CA PHE A 76 -11.64 -13.46 15.10
C PHE A 76 -12.18 -12.50 16.16
N ILE A 77 -11.33 -12.14 17.12
CA ILE A 77 -11.65 -11.21 18.19
C ILE A 77 -11.29 -9.79 17.74
N PHE A 78 -12.31 -8.95 17.54
CA PHE A 78 -12.14 -7.55 17.18
C PHE A 78 -11.94 -6.69 18.45
N ASN A 79 -10.78 -6.80 19.08
CA ASN A 79 -10.39 -6.09 20.31
C ASN A 79 -9.61 -4.81 20.03
N LYS A 80 -10.23 -3.87 19.32
CA LYS A 80 -9.63 -2.57 19.05
C LYS A 80 -9.22 -1.89 20.37
N ASP A 81 -8.00 -1.37 20.38
CA ASP A 81 -7.34 -0.76 21.54
C ASP A 81 -7.29 -1.68 22.78
N GLY A 82 -7.30 -3.01 22.57
CA GLY A 82 -7.27 -4.01 23.65
C GLY A 82 -8.61 -4.23 24.35
N TYR A 83 -9.69 -3.54 23.94
CA TYR A 83 -10.98 -3.64 24.61
C TYR A 83 -11.67 -4.99 24.36
N ILE A 84 -12.00 -5.69 25.45
CA ILE A 84 -12.81 -6.90 25.47
C ILE A 84 -14.05 -6.66 26.35
N GLY A 85 -15.24 -6.85 25.78
CA GLY A 85 -16.49 -6.81 26.54
C GLY A 85 -16.83 -8.15 27.19
N ASN A 86 -17.74 -8.15 28.17
CA ASN A 86 -18.17 -9.36 28.89
C ASN A 86 -18.69 -10.46 27.96
N SER A 87 -19.51 -10.12 26.96
CA SER A 87 -19.99 -11.08 25.96
C SER A 87 -18.83 -11.68 25.16
N VAL A 88 -17.91 -10.84 24.68
CA VAL A 88 -16.72 -11.30 23.93
C VAL A 88 -15.83 -12.21 24.79
N ASN A 89 -15.70 -11.93 26.10
CA ASN A 89 -14.99 -12.79 27.03
C ASN A 89 -15.63 -14.19 27.14
N MET A 90 -16.96 -14.26 27.19
CA MET A 90 -17.69 -15.54 27.15
C MET A 90 -17.53 -16.26 25.80
N GLU A 91 -17.54 -15.51 24.71
CA GLU A 91 -17.34 -16.02 23.35
C GLU A 91 -15.94 -16.64 23.16
N ILE A 92 -14.90 -16.01 23.72
CA ILE A 92 -13.53 -16.56 23.76
C ILE A 92 -13.52 -17.89 24.51
N GLY A 93 -14.09 -17.94 25.72
CA GLY A 93 -14.16 -19.18 26.50
C GLY A 93 -14.90 -20.30 25.76
N TYR A 94 -16.01 -19.97 25.10
CA TYR A 94 -16.77 -20.92 24.30
C TYR A 94 -15.98 -21.42 23.07
N ALA A 95 -15.26 -20.53 22.38
CA ALA A 95 -14.40 -20.88 21.25
C ALA A 95 -13.26 -21.81 21.66
N VAL A 96 -12.62 -21.55 22.81
CA VAL A 96 -11.57 -22.41 23.39
C VAL A 96 -12.13 -23.80 23.71
N ALA A 97 -13.29 -23.87 24.35
CA ALA A 97 -13.93 -25.15 24.68
C ALA A 97 -14.26 -26.00 23.43
N LEU A 98 -14.53 -25.35 22.29
CA LEU A 98 -14.76 -26.02 21.01
C LEU A 98 -13.48 -26.32 20.21
N GLY A 99 -12.31 -25.94 20.71
CA GLY A 99 -11.03 -26.10 20.01
C GLY A 99 -10.92 -25.28 18.73
N LYS A 100 -11.66 -24.16 18.63
CA LYS A 100 -11.60 -23.29 17.45
C LYS A 100 -10.29 -22.50 17.44
N PRO A 101 -9.62 -22.34 16.28
CA PRO A 101 -8.49 -21.41 16.18
C PRO A 101 -8.99 -19.97 16.37
N ILE A 102 -8.36 -19.25 17.30
CA ILE A 102 -8.71 -17.87 17.64
C ILE A 102 -7.62 -16.93 17.14
N TYR A 103 -8.01 -15.90 16.41
CA TYR A 103 -7.17 -14.77 15.99
C TYR A 103 -7.67 -13.51 16.69
N ALA A 104 -6.81 -12.52 16.90
CA ALA A 104 -7.21 -11.26 17.54
C ALA A 104 -6.64 -10.05 16.79
N LEU A 105 -7.33 -8.92 16.89
CA LEU A 105 -6.92 -7.65 16.26
C LEU A 105 -5.71 -7.06 16.97
N HIS A 106 -5.74 -6.97 18.31
CA HIS A 106 -4.62 -6.49 19.13
C HIS A 106 -4.29 -7.51 20.22
N ASN A 107 -3.18 -7.30 20.92
CA ASN A 107 -2.82 -8.14 22.06
C ASN A 107 -3.80 -7.95 23.23
N ASP A 108 -3.90 -8.95 24.11
CA ASP A 108 -4.63 -8.86 25.38
C ASP A 108 -3.64 -8.61 26.51
N GLU A 109 -3.97 -7.72 27.44
CA GLU A 109 -3.18 -7.55 28.67
C GLU A 109 -3.40 -8.70 29.66
N GLU A 110 -4.53 -9.41 29.55
CA GLU A 110 -4.82 -10.56 30.39
C GLU A 110 -4.09 -11.80 29.85
N LEU A 111 -3.20 -12.34 30.68
CA LEU A 111 -2.30 -13.44 30.32
C LEU A 111 -3.06 -14.74 29.97
N GLY A 112 -4.16 -15.02 30.65
CA GLY A 112 -4.98 -16.20 30.38
C GLY A 112 -5.58 -16.18 28.97
N ARG A 113 -6.15 -15.05 28.56
CA ARG A 113 -6.75 -14.86 27.22
C ARG A 113 -5.72 -14.77 26.12
N SER A 114 -4.65 -13.98 26.32
CA SER A 114 -3.61 -13.80 25.30
C SER A 114 -2.98 -15.13 24.88
N GLY A 115 -2.85 -16.09 25.81
CA GLY A 115 -2.36 -17.44 25.54
C GLY A 115 -3.23 -18.27 24.58
N PHE A 116 -4.50 -17.92 24.38
CA PHE A 116 -5.39 -18.63 23.46
C PHE A 116 -5.33 -18.10 22.03
N TYR A 117 -4.73 -16.93 21.79
CA TYR A 117 -4.66 -16.35 20.45
C TYR A 117 -3.56 -17.01 19.64
N ARG A 118 -3.94 -17.60 18.50
CA ARG A 118 -3.02 -18.21 17.55
C ARG A 118 -2.09 -17.19 16.91
N LYS A 119 -2.62 -16.00 16.60
CA LYS A 119 -1.86 -14.89 15.99
C LYS A 119 -2.62 -13.58 16.17
N ILE A 120 -1.87 -12.50 16.36
CA ILE A 120 -2.38 -11.13 16.27
C ILE A 120 -2.35 -10.68 14.80
N ILE A 121 -3.49 -10.23 14.28
CA ILE A 121 -3.70 -9.88 12.87
C ILE A 121 -4.43 -8.55 12.77
N ASN A 122 -3.76 -7.56 12.18
CA ASN A 122 -4.23 -6.18 12.16
C ASN A 122 -5.00 -5.82 10.87
N THR A 123 -5.01 -6.69 9.85
CA THR A 123 -5.65 -6.40 8.54
C THR A 123 -6.50 -7.57 8.02
N PRO A 124 -7.54 -7.30 7.21
CA PRO A 124 -8.36 -8.33 6.58
C PRO A 124 -7.56 -9.31 5.70
N GLU A 125 -6.58 -8.82 4.95
CA GLU A 125 -5.75 -9.61 4.03
C GLU A 125 -4.96 -10.67 4.77
N ALA A 126 -4.30 -10.28 5.86
CA ALA A 126 -3.52 -11.19 6.68
C ALA A 126 -4.41 -12.24 7.37
N LEU A 127 -5.66 -11.90 7.68
CA LEU A 127 -6.64 -12.87 8.18
C LEU A 127 -7.06 -13.85 7.09
N ALA A 128 -7.41 -13.34 5.89
CA ALA A 128 -7.77 -14.17 4.74
C ALA A 128 -6.65 -15.16 4.37
N GLU A 129 -5.40 -14.72 4.35
CA GLU A 129 -4.22 -15.59 4.15
C GLU A 129 -4.14 -16.69 5.23
N SER A 130 -4.34 -16.32 6.50
CA SER A 130 -4.31 -17.26 7.63
C SER A 130 -5.46 -18.28 7.59
N LEU A 131 -6.56 -17.94 6.91
CA LEU A 131 -7.70 -18.82 6.65
C LEU A 131 -7.53 -19.66 5.36
N GLY A 132 -6.43 -19.48 4.63
CA GLY A 132 -6.08 -20.22 3.41
C GLY A 132 -6.72 -19.68 2.14
N TYR A 133 -7.08 -18.40 2.11
CA TYR A 133 -7.50 -17.70 0.88
C TYR A 133 -6.27 -17.16 0.16
N ALA A 134 -6.26 -17.31 -1.17
CA ALA A 134 -5.26 -16.66 -2.01
C ALA A 134 -5.59 -15.16 -2.07
N VAL A 135 -4.83 -14.35 -1.35
CA VAL A 135 -4.91 -12.89 -1.47
C VAL A 135 -3.96 -12.47 -2.58
N ILE A 136 -4.52 -12.09 -3.73
CA ILE A 136 -3.74 -11.46 -4.80
C ILE A 136 -3.47 -10.04 -4.35
N ARG A 137 -2.28 -9.82 -3.78
CA ARG A 137 -1.81 -8.45 -3.54
C ARG A 137 -1.48 -7.84 -4.90
N PRO A 138 -1.96 -6.62 -5.23
CA PRO A 138 -1.39 -5.92 -6.36
C PRO A 138 0.13 -5.86 -6.12
N GLY A 139 0.91 -6.25 -7.13
CA GLY A 139 2.37 -6.13 -7.06
C GLY A 139 2.75 -4.71 -6.62
N LYS A 140 3.89 -4.55 -5.96
CA LYS A 140 4.41 -3.21 -5.63
C LYS A 140 4.38 -2.39 -6.92
N LYS A 141 3.71 -1.24 -6.89
CA LYS A 141 3.71 -0.34 -8.05
C LYS A 141 5.15 0.00 -8.41
N LYS A 142 5.47 -0.11 -9.68
CA LYS A 142 6.80 0.04 -10.21
C LYS A 142 7.00 1.43 -10.79
N ILE A 143 8.02 2.14 -10.30
CA ILE A 143 8.39 3.48 -10.74
C ILE A 143 9.77 3.43 -11.40
N VAL A 144 9.89 3.99 -12.60
CA VAL A 144 11.19 4.19 -13.27
C VAL A 144 11.62 5.64 -13.11
N ILE A 145 12.83 5.87 -12.57
CA ILE A 145 13.36 7.22 -12.38
C ILE A 145 14.13 7.67 -13.62
N CYS A 146 13.69 8.74 -14.26
CA CYS A 146 14.29 9.30 -15.47
C CYS A 146 15.04 10.60 -15.13
N GLY A 147 16.12 10.92 -15.85
CA GLY A 147 16.83 12.19 -15.66
C GLY A 147 18.27 12.18 -16.14
N SER A 148 18.94 13.33 -16.03
CA SER A 148 20.37 13.45 -16.34
C SER A 148 21.21 12.67 -15.33
N MET A 149 22.18 11.88 -15.80
CA MET A 149 23.13 11.16 -14.92
C MET A 149 23.95 12.07 -13.99
N ARG A 150 23.97 13.39 -14.23
CA ARG A 150 24.51 14.38 -13.27
C ARG A 150 23.70 14.47 -11.96
N PHE A 151 22.47 13.98 -11.95
CA PHE A 151 21.58 13.96 -10.80
C PHE A 151 21.49 12.56 -10.17
N SER A 152 22.46 11.68 -10.46
CA SER A 152 22.56 10.32 -9.93
C SER A 152 22.35 10.25 -8.41
N GLN A 153 22.95 11.18 -7.66
CA GLN A 153 22.81 11.25 -6.21
C GLN A 153 21.35 11.53 -5.78
N VAL A 154 20.69 12.48 -6.44
CA VAL A 154 19.27 12.80 -6.20
C VAL A 154 18.38 11.62 -6.57
N MET A 155 18.69 10.90 -7.66
CA MET A 155 17.96 9.70 -8.07
C MET A 155 18.05 8.58 -7.02
N VAL A 156 19.21 8.39 -6.40
CA VAL A 156 19.40 7.40 -5.33
C VAL A 156 18.57 7.77 -4.09
N TYR A 157 18.60 9.03 -3.67
CA TYR A 157 17.78 9.48 -2.54
C TYR A 157 16.28 9.32 -2.81
N ALA A 158 15.82 9.74 -3.99
CA ALA A 158 14.42 9.57 -4.40
C ALA A 158 14.02 8.09 -4.44
N LYS A 159 14.92 7.20 -4.88
CA LYS A 159 14.70 5.75 -4.85
C LYS A 159 14.46 5.26 -3.42
N GLU A 160 15.34 5.60 -2.49
CA GLU A 160 15.22 5.13 -1.09
C GLU A 160 13.91 5.59 -0.45
N ASP A 161 13.50 6.84 -0.69
CA ASP A 161 12.22 7.36 -0.21
C ASP A 161 11.02 6.60 -0.81
N LEU A 162 11.02 6.37 -2.11
CA LEU A 162 9.93 5.64 -2.78
C LEU A 162 9.87 4.17 -2.37
N GLU A 163 11.02 3.52 -2.15
CA GLU A 163 11.05 2.15 -1.64
C GLU A 163 10.51 2.06 -0.20
N ARG A 164 10.82 3.06 0.65
CA ARG A 164 10.21 3.21 2.00
C ARG A 164 8.69 3.39 1.93
N MET A 165 8.19 4.06 0.89
CA MET A 165 6.75 4.23 0.64
C MET A 165 6.08 2.98 0.04
N GLY A 166 6.84 1.91 -0.24
CA GLY A 166 6.32 0.63 -0.71
C GLY A 166 6.34 0.43 -2.23
N PHE A 167 6.96 1.34 -3.00
CA PHE A 167 7.14 1.17 -4.44
C PHE A 167 8.30 0.21 -4.76
N GLU A 168 8.26 -0.39 -5.95
CA GLU A 168 9.44 -0.97 -6.60
C GLU A 168 10.06 0.11 -7.48
N VAL A 169 11.37 0.37 -7.37
CA VAL A 169 12.01 1.48 -8.08
C VAL A 169 13.15 1.00 -8.98
N VAL A 170 13.15 1.48 -10.22
CA VAL A 170 14.19 1.20 -11.22
C VAL A 170 14.97 2.48 -11.54
N LEU A 171 16.29 2.38 -11.48
CA LEU A 171 17.22 3.44 -11.87
C LEU A 171 17.80 3.21 -13.29
N PRO A 172 18.35 4.27 -13.92
CA PRO A 172 19.18 4.12 -15.11
C PRO A 172 20.33 3.14 -14.89
N LYS A 173 20.77 2.44 -15.95
CA LYS A 173 21.94 1.57 -15.85
C LYS A 173 23.15 2.40 -15.42
N ASN A 174 23.97 1.82 -14.55
CA ASN A 174 25.21 2.39 -14.06
C ASN A 174 25.06 3.63 -13.18
N THR A 175 23.88 3.95 -12.62
CA THR A 175 23.72 5.13 -11.73
C THR A 175 24.75 5.18 -10.61
N GLU A 176 25.12 4.04 -10.02
CA GLU A 176 26.14 3.94 -8.99
C GLU A 176 27.54 4.38 -9.45
N LEU A 177 27.89 4.18 -10.73
CA LEU A 177 29.17 4.64 -11.31
C LEU A 177 29.23 6.16 -11.45
N TYR A 178 28.10 6.86 -11.35
CA TYR A 178 27.99 8.31 -11.48
C TYR A 178 27.79 9.02 -10.14
N LEU A 179 27.99 8.33 -9.01
CA LEU A 179 27.96 8.97 -7.69
C LEU A 179 29.23 9.79 -7.45
N GLU A 180 29.09 10.95 -6.82
CA GLU A 180 30.23 11.83 -6.52
C GLU A 180 31.36 11.06 -5.81
N GLY A 181 32.58 11.24 -6.29
CA GLY A 181 33.76 10.53 -5.77
C GLY A 181 34.09 9.20 -6.47
N SER A 182 33.24 8.69 -7.36
CA SER A 182 33.52 7.47 -8.13
C SER A 182 34.76 7.62 -9.04
N ASP A 183 35.56 6.56 -9.16
CA ASP A 183 36.75 6.57 -10.03
C ASP A 183 36.39 6.77 -11.51
N PHE A 184 35.19 6.34 -11.90
CA PHE A 184 34.65 6.52 -13.24
C PHE A 184 34.40 8.00 -13.59
N LEU A 185 33.82 8.80 -12.68
CA LEU A 185 33.59 10.23 -12.91
C LEU A 185 34.90 11.00 -13.02
N LYS A 186 35.87 10.72 -12.14
CA LYS A 186 37.20 11.36 -12.16
C LYS A 186 37.93 11.11 -13.48
N GLN A 187 37.86 9.89 -14.03
CA GLN A 187 38.42 9.59 -15.34
C GLN A 187 37.69 10.29 -16.49
N ARG A 188 36.35 10.39 -16.40
CA ARG A 188 35.53 11.02 -17.45
C ARG A 188 35.71 12.53 -17.54
N GLU A 189 35.95 13.19 -16.42
CA GLU A 189 36.27 14.62 -16.37
C GLU A 189 37.67 14.94 -16.90
N ALA A 190 38.60 13.98 -16.79
CA ALA A 190 39.95 14.10 -17.33
C ALA A 190 40.04 13.88 -18.85
N SER A 191 39.05 13.21 -19.46
CA SER A 191 38.95 12.98 -20.91
C SER A 191 38.13 14.07 -21.62
N ALA A 192 38.64 14.60 -22.75
CA ALA A 192 37.91 15.55 -23.58
C ALA A 192 36.57 14.97 -24.06
N TRP A 193 35.49 15.73 -23.90
CA TRP A 193 34.15 15.29 -24.29
C TRP A 193 34.02 15.16 -25.82
N GLU A 194 34.01 13.93 -26.33
CA GLU A 194 33.67 13.67 -27.74
C GLU A 194 32.19 13.25 -27.89
N PRO A 195 31.37 14.02 -28.64
CA PRO A 195 29.96 13.69 -28.90
C PRO A 195 29.76 12.28 -29.50
N MET A 196 30.71 11.82 -30.32
CA MET A 196 30.66 10.55 -31.03
C MET A 196 30.76 9.34 -30.07
N GLU A 197 31.52 9.45 -28.98
CA GLU A 197 31.67 8.39 -27.97
C GLU A 197 30.36 8.16 -27.19
N GLY A 198 29.61 9.23 -26.92
CA GLY A 198 28.32 9.15 -26.24
C GLY A 198 27.25 8.42 -27.05
N ALA A 199 27.22 8.66 -28.37
CA ALA A 199 26.31 7.96 -29.29
C ALA A 199 26.72 6.50 -29.45
N LYS A 200 28.01 6.23 -29.70
CA LYS A 200 28.56 4.88 -29.83
C LYS A 200 28.25 4.01 -28.60
N ARG A 201 28.49 4.52 -27.39
CA ARG A 201 28.15 3.80 -26.14
C ARG A 201 26.66 3.44 -26.03
N LYS A 202 25.75 4.33 -26.45
CA LYS A 202 24.30 4.06 -26.41
C LYS A 202 23.90 2.97 -27.38
N ILE A 203 24.51 2.95 -28.56
CA ILE A 203 24.29 1.93 -29.60
C ILE A 203 24.84 0.58 -29.13
N ASP A 204 26.12 0.54 -28.75
CA ASP A 204 26.82 -0.69 -28.35
C ASP A 204 26.16 -1.39 -27.15
N ASN A 205 25.59 -0.61 -26.22
CA ASN A 205 24.92 -1.13 -25.02
C ASN A 205 23.38 -1.12 -25.12
N ASN A 206 22.84 -0.76 -26.28
CA ASN A 206 21.40 -0.70 -26.56
C ASN A 206 20.59 0.05 -25.46
N LEU A 207 21.15 1.16 -24.95
CA LEU A 207 20.66 1.80 -23.73
C LEU A 207 19.25 2.37 -23.88
N ILE A 208 18.89 2.85 -25.07
CA ILE A 208 17.56 3.42 -25.33
C ILE A 208 16.49 2.32 -25.27
N LYS A 209 16.73 1.17 -25.92
CA LYS A 209 15.78 0.06 -25.95
C LYS A 209 15.65 -0.60 -24.58
N ASP A 210 16.76 -0.82 -23.88
CA ASP A 210 16.75 -1.36 -22.51
C ASP A 210 15.92 -0.50 -21.56
N TYR A 211 16.03 0.83 -21.69
CA TYR A 211 15.30 1.74 -20.83
C TYR A 211 13.83 1.89 -21.23
N TYR A 212 13.53 1.83 -22.52
CA TYR A 212 12.15 1.69 -23.02
C TYR A 212 11.45 0.47 -22.42
N ASP A 213 12.09 -0.71 -22.45
CA ASP A 213 11.51 -1.95 -21.92
C ASP A 213 11.20 -1.83 -20.41
N LYS A 214 12.05 -1.13 -19.67
CA LYS A 214 11.82 -0.82 -18.24
C LYS A 214 10.62 0.10 -18.03
N ILE A 215 10.50 1.16 -18.84
CA ILE A 215 9.36 2.09 -18.79
C ILE A 215 8.06 1.36 -19.18
N ALA A 216 8.10 0.48 -20.19
CA ALA A 216 6.96 -0.32 -20.60
C ALA A 216 6.44 -1.23 -19.48
N GLY A 217 7.34 -1.84 -18.71
CA GLY A 217 7.00 -2.68 -17.55
C GLY A 217 6.64 -1.93 -16.26
N ALA A 218 6.67 -0.59 -16.24
CA ALA A 218 6.41 0.21 -15.04
C ALA A 218 4.95 0.72 -14.98
N ASP A 219 4.52 1.18 -13.81
CA ASP A 219 3.23 1.87 -13.61
C ASP A 219 3.35 3.38 -13.87
N ALA A 220 4.51 3.95 -13.57
CA ALA A 220 4.79 5.38 -13.72
C ALA A 220 6.29 5.65 -13.93
N ILE A 221 6.59 6.87 -14.36
CA ILE A 221 7.96 7.41 -14.30
C ILE A 221 8.02 8.60 -13.34
N LEU A 222 9.18 8.79 -12.70
CA LEU A 222 9.53 10.02 -11.98
C LEU A 222 10.71 10.69 -12.69
N VAL A 223 10.51 11.92 -13.16
CA VAL A 223 11.51 12.74 -13.82
C VAL A 223 12.22 13.62 -12.79
N ILE A 224 13.52 13.41 -12.63
CA ILE A 224 14.41 14.22 -11.80
C ILE A 224 14.96 15.36 -12.66
N ASN A 225 14.31 16.52 -12.56
CA ASN A 225 14.61 17.73 -13.30
C ASN A 225 15.15 18.81 -12.36
N ASN A 226 16.35 18.62 -11.82
CA ASN A 226 17.06 19.66 -11.06
C ASN A 226 17.72 20.69 -12.00
N GLU A 227 18.19 21.80 -11.45
CA GLU A 227 18.93 22.82 -12.19
C GLU A 227 20.27 22.28 -12.73
N LYS A 228 20.63 22.68 -13.95
CA LYS A 228 21.92 22.33 -14.58
C LYS A 228 22.34 23.36 -15.60
N ASN A 229 23.61 23.78 -15.52
CA ASN A 229 24.20 24.79 -16.42
C ASN A 229 23.31 26.07 -16.47
N ASP A 230 22.89 26.54 -15.30
CA ASP A 230 22.01 27.71 -15.13
C ASP A 230 20.61 27.59 -15.76
N ILE A 231 20.23 26.40 -16.25
CA ILE A 231 18.89 26.10 -16.73
C ILE A 231 18.09 25.50 -15.59
N LYS A 232 17.08 26.25 -15.12
CA LYS A 232 16.16 25.76 -14.08
C LYS A 232 15.33 24.59 -14.60
N ASN A 233 15.14 23.61 -13.72
CA ASN A 233 14.34 22.42 -13.98
C ASN A 233 14.71 21.63 -15.24
N TYR A 234 16.01 21.54 -15.52
CA TYR A 234 16.54 21.04 -16.78
C TYR A 234 16.05 19.64 -17.16
N ILE A 235 15.60 19.48 -18.40
CA ILE A 235 15.26 18.20 -19.04
C ILE A 235 16.19 17.99 -20.24
N GLY A 236 16.99 16.92 -20.20
CA GLY A 236 17.89 16.56 -21.30
C GLY A 236 17.17 15.78 -22.42
N GLY A 237 17.77 15.75 -23.61
CA GLY A 237 17.15 15.08 -24.78
C GLY A 237 16.83 13.59 -24.58
N ASN A 238 17.64 12.85 -23.81
CA ASN A 238 17.30 11.48 -23.42
C ASN A 238 16.06 11.42 -22.52
N THR A 239 15.99 12.29 -21.50
CA THR A 239 14.85 12.35 -20.58
C THR A 239 13.58 12.79 -21.30
N PHE A 240 13.67 13.72 -22.24
CA PHE A 240 12.55 14.07 -23.12
C PHE A 240 12.03 12.86 -23.90
N LEU A 241 12.93 12.05 -24.48
CA LEU A 241 12.56 10.81 -25.18
C LEU A 241 11.89 9.79 -24.24
N GLU A 242 12.41 9.62 -23.02
CA GLU A 242 11.86 8.74 -21.98
C GLU A 242 10.44 9.17 -21.56
N MET A 243 10.20 10.47 -21.40
CA MET A 243 8.87 11.02 -21.16
C MET A 243 7.92 10.75 -22.34
N GLY A 244 8.41 10.87 -23.57
CA GLY A 244 7.65 10.52 -24.78
C GLY A 244 7.23 9.03 -24.80
N PHE A 245 8.14 8.13 -24.42
CA PHE A 245 7.82 6.70 -24.30
C PHE A 245 6.72 6.46 -23.27
N ALA A 246 6.86 7.05 -22.08
CA ALA A 246 5.88 6.93 -21.02
C ALA A 246 4.50 7.43 -21.47
N HIS A 247 4.44 8.55 -22.19
CA HIS A 247 3.19 9.13 -22.70
C HIS A 247 2.48 8.18 -23.69
N ILE A 248 3.20 7.67 -24.68
CA ILE A 248 2.64 6.73 -25.69
C ILE A 248 2.16 5.43 -25.02
N LEU A 249 2.85 4.99 -23.97
CA LEU A 249 2.52 3.79 -23.20
C LEU A 249 1.42 4.01 -22.14
N GLY A 250 0.85 5.22 -22.05
CA GLY A 250 -0.20 5.56 -21.09
C GLY A 250 0.27 5.55 -19.62
N LYS A 251 1.58 5.70 -19.38
CA LYS A 251 2.14 5.73 -18.03
C LYS A 251 1.95 7.10 -17.41
N LYS A 252 1.79 7.15 -16.08
CA LYS A 252 1.82 8.43 -15.36
C LYS A 252 3.23 9.00 -15.42
N ILE A 253 3.32 10.30 -15.73
CA ILE A 253 4.59 11.02 -15.77
C ILE A 253 4.60 11.99 -14.59
N TYR A 254 5.45 11.75 -13.60
CA TYR A 254 5.67 12.68 -12.50
C TYR A 254 6.94 13.48 -12.75
N CYS A 255 6.92 14.79 -12.50
CA CYS A 255 8.12 15.62 -12.52
C CYS A 255 8.39 16.16 -11.11
N LEU A 256 9.62 15.98 -10.62
CA LEU A 256 10.02 16.40 -9.29
C LEU A 256 9.80 17.92 -9.11
N ASN A 257 10.23 18.71 -10.08
CA ASN A 257 10.11 20.17 -10.11
C ASN A 257 9.22 20.63 -11.29
N PRO A 258 8.80 21.91 -11.35
CA PRO A 258 8.08 22.48 -12.50
C PRO A 258 8.82 22.27 -13.83
N LEU A 259 8.16 22.48 -14.97
CA LEU A 259 8.80 22.32 -16.28
C LEU A 259 9.83 23.44 -16.57
N PRO A 260 10.85 23.18 -17.40
CA PRO A 260 11.88 24.16 -17.74
C PRO A 260 11.38 25.21 -18.75
N GLU A 261 10.84 26.33 -18.26
CA GLU A 261 10.35 27.44 -19.10
C GLU A 261 11.43 28.00 -20.04
N GLU A 262 12.69 27.97 -19.60
CA GLU A 262 13.86 28.44 -20.36
C GLU A 262 14.22 27.51 -21.54
N GLN A 263 13.70 26.28 -21.59
CA GLN A 263 13.90 25.33 -22.70
C GLN A 263 12.78 25.44 -23.74
N SER A 264 12.61 26.64 -24.30
CA SER A 264 11.51 26.99 -25.22
C SER A 264 11.37 26.06 -26.44
N HIS A 265 12.47 25.47 -26.90
CA HIS A 265 12.52 24.54 -28.04
C HIS A 265 11.83 23.19 -27.82
N ILE A 266 11.52 22.82 -26.57
CA ILE A 266 10.77 21.59 -26.21
C ILE A 266 9.62 21.84 -25.24
N TYR A 267 9.41 23.09 -24.81
CA TYR A 267 8.50 23.41 -23.72
C TYR A 267 7.03 23.09 -24.05
N GLN A 268 6.62 23.33 -25.30
CA GLN A 268 5.26 23.02 -25.75
C GLN A 268 5.00 21.52 -25.76
N GLU A 269 5.98 20.73 -26.22
CA GLU A 269 5.92 19.28 -26.20
C GLU A 269 5.87 18.75 -24.77
N LEU A 270 6.69 19.28 -23.87
CA LEU A 270 6.69 18.91 -22.45
C LEU A 270 5.33 19.14 -21.78
N ILE A 271 4.65 20.25 -22.09
CA ILE A 271 3.27 20.50 -21.64
C ILE A 271 2.31 19.45 -22.23
N ALA A 272 2.44 19.15 -23.53
CA ALA A 272 1.57 18.21 -24.23
C ALA A 272 1.69 16.76 -23.70
N LEU A 273 2.83 16.41 -23.07
CA LEU A 273 3.01 15.11 -22.39
C LEU A 273 2.17 14.99 -21.10
N GLN A 274 1.57 16.09 -20.62
CA GLN A 274 0.71 16.17 -19.42
C GLN A 274 1.34 15.59 -18.14
N PRO A 275 2.55 16.05 -17.75
CA PRO A 275 3.18 15.60 -16.53
C PRO A 275 2.47 16.13 -15.28
N ILE A 276 2.56 15.36 -14.20
CA ILE A 276 2.10 15.73 -12.85
C ILE A 276 3.28 16.31 -12.09
N ILE A 277 3.22 17.60 -11.78
CA ILE A 277 4.27 18.29 -11.03
C ILE A 277 4.07 18.03 -9.53
N ILE A 278 5.07 17.44 -8.87
CA ILE A 278 4.96 17.04 -7.44
C ILE A 278 5.65 18.01 -6.47
N ASN A 279 6.29 19.07 -6.98
CA ASN A 279 6.92 20.14 -6.18
C ASN A 279 7.85 19.61 -5.07
N ASN A 280 8.72 18.67 -5.43
CA ASN A 280 9.69 18.02 -4.55
C ASN A 280 9.07 17.23 -3.37
N ASP A 281 7.78 16.89 -3.45
CA ASP A 281 7.08 16.10 -2.45
C ASP A 281 6.64 14.75 -3.04
N LEU A 282 7.43 13.72 -2.76
CA LEU A 282 7.23 12.35 -3.24
C LEU A 282 5.92 11.72 -2.74
N SER A 283 5.32 12.24 -1.66
CA SER A 283 4.03 11.75 -1.14
C SER A 283 2.86 11.98 -2.12
N ASN A 284 3.06 12.84 -3.12
CA ASN A 284 2.08 13.08 -4.18
C ASN A 284 2.04 11.99 -5.27
N ILE A 285 2.92 10.98 -5.20
CA ILE A 285 2.92 9.83 -6.11
C ILE A 285 1.93 8.77 -5.59
N LYS A 286 0.98 8.35 -6.46
CA LYS A 286 -0.16 7.49 -6.11
C LYS A 286 -0.32 6.27 -7.00
#